data_AF-A0A3S9SDH4-F1
#
_entry.id   AF-A0A3S9SDH4-F1
#
_cell.length_a   1.000
_cell.length_b   1.000
_cell.length_c   1.000
_cell.angle_alpha   90.00
_cell.angle_beta   90.00
_cell.angle_gamma   90.00
#
_symmetry.space_group_name_H-M   'P 1'
#
loop_
_entity.id
_entity.type
_entity.pdbx_description
1 polymer ?
#
loop_
_entity_poly.entity_id
_entity_poly.type
_entity_poly.pdbx_seq_one_letter_code
_entity_poly.pdbx_strand_id
1 'polypeptide(L)'
;TILFLKLFSYRDVNLWCREIRATKAKAKAASSGRAANGGAAHCTVSYPDNLTYRDLYYFLFAPTLCYELNFPRSPRIRKRF
;
A
#
# COMPACT_ATOMS: atom_id res chain seq x y z
N THR A 1 -3.63 18.00 14.88
CA THR A 1 -3.38 16.66 15.46
C THR A 1 -3.71 15.52 14.50
N ILE A 2 -4.84 15.52 13.77
CA ILE A 2 -5.21 14.44 12.83
C ILE A 2 -4.17 14.18 11.73
N LEU A 3 -3.66 15.25 11.10
CA LEU A 3 -2.62 15.13 10.05
C LEU A 3 -1.33 14.46 10.56
N PHE A 4 -0.94 14.76 11.80
CA PHE A 4 0.24 14.15 12.42
C PHE A 4 0.07 12.64 12.57
N LEU A 5 -1.09 12.19 13.07
CA LEU A 5 -1.41 10.77 13.23
C LEU A 5 -1.43 10.05 11.87
N LYS A 6 -2.01 10.68 10.85
CA LYS A 6 -2.01 10.15 9.48
C LYS A 6 -0.58 10.00 8.94
N LEU A 7 0.27 11.02 9.08
CA LEU A 7 1.66 10.98 8.62
C LEU A 7 2.49 9.94 9.39
N PHE A 8 2.23 9.77 10.69
CA PHE A 8 2.88 8.75 11.51
C PHE A 8 2.56 7.35 10.99
N SER A 9 1.27 7.03 10.82
CA SER A 9 0.85 5.74 10.25
C SER A 9 1.39 5.54 8.82
N TYR A 10 1.40 6.58 7.99
CA TYR A 10 1.96 6.52 6.64
C TYR A 10 3.46 6.19 6.65
N ARG A 11 4.23 6.79 7.56
CA ARG A 11 5.66 6.50 7.71
C ARG A 11 5.90 5.04 8.10
N ASP A 12 5.21 4.56 9.12
CA ASP A 12 5.45 3.22 9.70
C ASP A 12 5.14 2.12 8.69
N VAL A 13 4.03 2.22 7.98
CA VAL A 13 3.64 1.23 6.97
C VAL A 13 4.60 1.24 5.78
N ASN A 14 5.01 2.43 5.30
CA ASN A 14 5.99 2.51 4.21
C ASN A 14 7.37 2.00 4.63
N LEU A 15 7.77 2.22 5.89
CA LEU A 15 9.01 1.68 6.44
C LEU A 15 8.95 0.15 6.49
N TRP A 16 7.87 -0.41 7.02
CA TRP A 16 7.65 -1.86 7.09
C TRP A 16 7.64 -2.52 5.71
N CYS A 17 6.97 -1.90 4.72
CA CYS A 17 6.98 -2.38 3.34
C CYS A 17 8.38 -2.35 2.72
N ARG A 18 9.19 -1.32 3.01
CA ARG A 18 10.59 -1.25 2.56
C ARG A 18 11.44 -2.37 3.14
N GLU A 19 11.29 -2.65 4.43
CA GLU A 19 12.01 -3.71 5.13
C GLU A 19 11.66 -5.09 4.55
N ILE A 20 10.38 -5.38 4.37
CA ILE A 20 9.93 -6.63 3.74
C ILE A 20 10.47 -6.77 2.32
N ARG A 21 10.49 -5.68 1.54
CA ARG A 21 11.05 -5.73 0.19
C ARG A 21 12.55 -5.97 0.20
N ALA A 22 13.29 -5.38 1.14
CA ALA A 22 14.72 -5.60 1.31
C ALA A 22 15.04 -7.06 1.71
N THR A 23 14.26 -7.65 2.62
CA THR A 23 14.42 -9.07 2.99
C THR A 23 14.04 -10.00 1.85
N LYS A 24 12.96 -9.72 1.11
CA LYS A 24 12.57 -10.46 -0.10
C LYS A 24 13.62 -10.35 -1.22
N ALA A 25 14.22 -9.18 -1.41
CA ALA A 25 15.29 -8.99 -2.40
C ALA A 25 16.53 -9.79 -2.03
N LYS A 26 16.93 -9.82 -0.74
CA LYS A 26 18.01 -10.67 -0.24
C LYS A 26 17.70 -12.17 -0.41
N ALA A 27 16.47 -12.59 -0.11
CA ALA A 27 16.04 -13.96 -0.32
C ALA A 27 16.04 -14.35 -1.81
N LYS A 28 15.56 -13.47 -2.69
CA LYS A 28 15.57 -13.68 -4.16
C LYS A 28 16.97 -13.72 -4.75
N ALA A 29 17.93 -12.98 -4.16
CA ALA A 29 19.34 -13.08 -4.53
C ALA A 29 19.97 -14.40 -4.06
N ALA A 30 19.50 -14.98 -2.95
CA ALA A 30 19.92 -16.29 -2.47
C ALA A 30 19.23 -17.47 -3.21
N SER A 31 18.04 -17.25 -3.79
CA SER A 31 17.29 -18.24 -4.58
C SER A 31 17.25 -17.85 -6.06
N SER A 32 18.40 -17.95 -6.74
CA SER A 32 18.51 -17.83 -8.20
C SER A 32 17.93 -19.06 -8.92
N GLY A 33 16.67 -19.40 -8.67
CA GLY A 33 16.03 -20.57 -9.26
C GLY A 33 14.50 -20.50 -9.29
N ARG A 34 13.97 -20.40 -10.52
CA ARG A 34 12.59 -20.66 -10.97
C ARG A 34 11.54 -19.57 -10.66
N ALA A 35 11.37 -18.69 -11.64
CA ALA A 35 10.15 -17.90 -11.80
C ALA A 35 9.04 -18.80 -12.37
N ALA A 36 8.02 -19.11 -11.55
CA ALA A 36 6.76 -19.63 -12.04
C ALA A 36 5.80 -18.44 -12.22
N ASN A 37 5.47 -18.15 -13.48
CA ASN A 37 4.39 -17.26 -13.86
C ASN A 37 3.05 -17.85 -13.41
N GLY A 38 2.19 -17.04 -12.81
CA GLY A 38 0.79 -17.41 -12.64
C GLY A 38 0.05 -16.60 -11.59
N GLY A 39 -1.02 -15.92 -12.04
CA GLY A 39 -2.14 -15.55 -11.16
C GLY A 39 -2.54 -14.10 -11.24
N ALA A 40 -3.53 -13.82 -12.10
CA ALA A 40 -4.44 -12.66 -12.11
C ALA A 40 -3.99 -11.46 -11.26
N ALA A 41 -3.40 -10.46 -11.92
CA ALA A 41 -3.11 -9.16 -11.33
C ALA A 41 -4.43 -8.46 -10.96
N HIS A 42 -4.97 -8.79 -9.79
CA HIS A 42 -5.70 -7.79 -9.02
C HIS A 42 -4.76 -6.59 -8.93
N CYS A 43 -5.25 -5.39 -9.21
CA CYS A 43 -4.46 -4.16 -9.18
C CYS A 43 -4.11 -3.79 -7.73
N THR A 44 -3.44 -4.69 -7.01
CA THR A 44 -2.96 -4.50 -5.64
C THR A 44 -1.76 -3.60 -5.71
N VAL A 45 -1.96 -2.36 -5.27
CA VAL A 45 -0.89 -1.38 -5.17
C VAL A 45 0.17 -1.97 -4.24
N SER A 46 1.38 -2.13 -4.76
CA SER A 46 2.53 -2.71 -4.06
C SER A 46 3.62 -1.66 -3.98
N TYR A 47 4.39 -1.62 -2.89
CA TYR A 47 5.53 -0.70 -2.79
C TYR A 47 6.56 -0.97 -3.89
N PRO A 48 7.02 0.02 -4.68
CA PRO A 48 6.92 1.48 -4.48
C PRO A 48 5.75 2.19 -5.19
N ASP A 49 4.89 1.47 -5.89
CA ASP A 49 3.85 2.05 -6.76
C ASP A 49 2.76 2.82 -5.97
N ASN A 50 2.74 2.71 -4.64
CA ASN A 50 1.85 3.44 -3.73
C ASN A 50 2.30 4.89 -3.45
N LEU A 51 3.49 5.30 -3.91
CA LEU A 51 4.05 6.64 -3.72
C LEU A 51 3.49 7.63 -4.76
N THR A 52 2.16 7.73 -4.84
CA THR A 52 1.48 8.70 -5.72
C THR A 52 0.83 9.81 -4.91
N TYR A 53 0.82 11.03 -5.46
CA TYR A 53 0.08 12.15 -4.84
C TYR A 53 -1.41 11.85 -4.71
N ARG A 54 -1.98 11.11 -5.69
CA ARG A 54 -3.39 10.73 -5.69
C ARG A 54 -3.74 9.86 -4.47
N ASP A 55 -2.93 8.87 -4.13
CA ASP A 55 -3.17 8.00 -2.99
C ASP A 55 -2.95 8.73 -1.67
N LEU A 56 -1.95 9.62 -1.61
CA LEU A 56 -1.70 10.48 -0.45
C LEU A 56 -2.90 11.40 -0.19
N TYR A 57 -3.36 12.14 -1.21
CA TYR A 57 -4.53 13.00 -1.07
C TYR A 57 -5.78 12.19 -0.71
N TYR A 58 -5.98 11.04 -1.32
CA TYR A 58 -7.09 10.16 -0.96
C TYR A 58 -7.05 9.75 0.52
N PHE A 59 -5.88 9.36 1.03
CA PHE A 59 -5.71 9.00 2.45
C PHE A 59 -5.93 10.18 3.39
N LEU A 60 -5.52 11.39 3.01
CA LEU A 60 -5.75 12.60 3.82
C LEU A 60 -7.25 12.88 4.02
N PHE A 61 -8.06 12.73 2.96
CA PHE A 61 -9.50 12.95 3.01
C PHE A 61 -10.30 11.74 3.53
N ALA A 62 -9.72 10.54 3.54
CA ALA A 62 -10.38 9.37 4.09
C ALA A 62 -10.65 9.55 5.59
N PRO A 63 -11.83 9.12 6.09
CA PRO A 63 -12.18 9.19 7.51
C PRO A 63 -11.51 8.06 8.32
N THR A 64 -10.21 7.85 8.12
CA THR A 64 -9.39 6.83 8.78
C THR A 64 -8.05 7.41 9.22
N LEU A 65 -7.47 6.89 10.30
CA LEU A 65 -6.13 7.27 10.77
C LEU A 65 -5.04 6.29 10.35
N CYS A 66 -5.41 5.03 10.15
CA CYS A 66 -4.51 3.96 9.75
C CYS A 66 -4.34 3.98 8.22
N TYR A 67 -3.08 4.06 7.76
CA TYR A 67 -2.73 3.92 6.36
C TYR A 67 -2.69 2.44 5.97
N GLU A 68 -3.28 2.09 4.84
CA GLU A 68 -3.23 0.77 4.23
C GLU A 68 -2.98 0.92 2.73
N LEU A 69 -2.21 0.01 2.12
CA LEU A 69 -1.87 0.11 0.69
C LEU A 69 -3.12 -0.04 -0.20
N ASN A 70 -4.08 -0.88 0.20
CA ASN A 70 -5.24 -1.22 -0.61
C ASN A 70 -6.53 -1.04 0.21
N PHE A 71 -6.97 0.19 0.39
CA PHE A 71 -8.23 0.46 1.07
C PHE A 71 -9.42 -0.15 0.31
N PRO A 72 -10.35 -0.84 0.99
CA PRO A 72 -11.56 -1.34 0.36
C PRO A 72 -12.38 -0.17 -0.19
N ARG A 73 -12.77 -0.27 -1.45
CA ARG A 73 -13.59 0.73 -2.14
C ARG A 73 -15.03 0.25 -2.23
N SER A 74 -15.97 1.15 -2.00
CA SER A 74 -17.38 0.88 -2.29
C SER A 74 -17.57 0.75 -3.81
N PRO A 75 -18.39 -0.22 -4.28
CA PRO A 75 -18.61 -0.44 -5.71
C PRO A 75 -19.36 0.73 -6.39
N ARG A 76 -20.13 1.50 -5.61
CA ARG A 76 -20.86 2.68 -6.10
C ARG A 76 -20.98 3.73 -5.01
N ILE A 77 -20.97 5.01 -5.41
CA ILE A 77 -21.32 6.12 -4.53
C ILE A 77 -22.85 6.20 -4.43
N ARG A 78 -23.40 6.03 -3.24
CA ARG A 78 -24.84 6.25 -2.98
C ARG A 78 -25.06 7.75 -2.78
N LYS A 79 -25.90 8.38 -3.62
CA LYS A 79 -26.24 9.82 -3.51
C LYS A 79 -27.26 10.12 -2.41
N ARG A 80 -27.99 9.10 -2.00
CA ARG A 80 -28.86 9.08 -0.82
C ARG A 80 -28.34 7.99 0.08
N PHE A 81 -28.30 8.24 1.38
CA PHE A 81 -27.88 7.23 2.35
C PHE A 81 -28.90 6.08 2.33
#